data_AF-A0A7K9P9D0-F1
#
_entry.id   AF-A0A7K9P9D0-F1
#
_cell.length_a   1.000
_cell.length_b   1.000
_cell.length_c   1.000
_cell.angle_alpha   90.00
_cell.angle_beta   90.00
_cell.angle_gamma   90.00
#
_symmetry.space_group_name_H-M   'P 1'
#
loop_
_entity.id
_entity.type
_entity.pdbx_description
1 polymer ?
#
loop_
_entity_poly.entity_id
_entity_poly.type
_entity_poly.pdbx_seq_one_letter_code
_entity_poly.pdbx_strand_id
1 'polypeptide(L)' 'LVSLSISTSMFVYLKPPFTSSPLLDLVVSVLHSVVLPALNPNIYSLRNQKLK' A
#
# COMPACT_ATOMS: atom_id res chain seq x y z
N LEU A 1 -14.86 17.19 -18.46
CA LEU A 1 -13.53 17.82 -18.28
C LEU A 1 -13.43 18.55 -16.95
N VAL A 2 -14.30 19.53 -16.65
CA VAL A 2 -14.33 20.25 -15.36
C VAL A 2 -14.41 19.32 -14.14
N SER A 3 -15.32 18.34 -14.12
CA SER A 3 -15.44 17.41 -12.98
C SER A 3 -14.22 16.51 -12.79
N LEU A 4 -13.55 16.13 -13.89
CA LEU A 4 -12.32 15.32 -13.86
C LEU A 4 -11.12 16.14 -13.37
N SER A 5 -11.05 17.42 -13.76
CA SER A 5 -10.02 18.34 -13.29
C SER A 5 -10.19 18.63 -11.80
N ILE A 6 -11.42 18.84 -11.33
CA ILE A 6 -11.71 19.08 -9.91
C ILE A 6 -11.39 17.83 -9.08
N SER A 7 -11.76 16.62 -9.55
CA SER A 7 -11.41 15.40 -8.82
C SER A 7 -9.90 15.16 -8.78
N THR A 8 -9.18 15.48 -9.86
CA THR A 8 -7.71 15.39 -9.90
C THR A 8 -7.06 16.42 -8.97
N SER A 9 -7.51 17.68 -9.00
CA SER A 9 -7.01 18.72 -8.08
C SER A 9 -7.35 18.39 -6.63
N MET A 10 -8.54 17.88 -6.35
CA MET A 10 -8.94 17.40 -5.03
C MET A 10 -8.11 16.18 -4.63
N PHE A 11 -7.78 15.27 -5.56
CA PHE A 11 -6.91 14.13 -5.29
C PHE A 11 -5.46 14.55 -5.04
N VAL A 12 -4.97 15.59 -5.71
CA VAL A 12 -3.64 16.19 -5.49
C VAL A 12 -3.60 17.03 -4.21
N TYR A 13 -4.74 17.54 -3.73
CA TYR A 13 -4.85 18.33 -2.51
C TYR A 13 -5.16 17.48 -1.27
N LEU A 14 -5.99 16.46 -1.42
CA LEU A 14 -6.23 15.38 -0.45
C LEU A 14 -5.08 14.38 -0.41
N LYS A 15 -4.22 14.39 -1.43
CA LYS A 15 -2.83 13.98 -1.31
C LYS A 15 -2.14 15.12 -0.57
N PRO A 16 -1.89 15.00 0.75
CA PRO A 16 -0.79 15.75 1.33
C PRO A 16 0.45 15.50 0.45
N PRO A 17 1.50 16.29 0.57
CA PRO A 17 2.83 15.81 0.21
C PRO A 17 3.12 14.53 1.04
N PHE A 18 2.58 13.38 0.61
CA PHE A 18 2.63 12.10 1.32
C PHE A 18 4.07 11.62 1.50
N THR A 19 5.01 12.24 0.79
CA THR A 19 6.46 12.07 0.91
C THR A 19 7.06 12.74 2.16
N SER A 20 6.32 13.57 2.90
CA SER A 20 6.83 14.31 4.07
C SER A 20 5.95 14.16 5.31
N SER A 21 4.95 13.26 5.27
CA SER A 21 4.06 13.01 6.40
C SER A 21 4.51 11.74 7.15
N PRO A 22 5.09 11.85 8.36
CA PRO A 22 5.70 10.74 9.07
C PRO A 22 4.70 9.62 9.42
N LEU A 23 3.41 9.93 9.58
CA LEU A 23 2.39 8.94 9.89
C LEU A 23 2.14 7.98 8.72
N LEU A 24 2.13 8.48 7.48
CA LEU A 24 1.85 7.65 6.32
C LEU A 24 3.07 6.90 5.82
N ASP A 25 4.26 7.47 5.96
CA ASP A 25 5.52 6.73 5.80
C ASP A 25 5.59 5.58 6.82
N LEU A 26 5.23 5.82 8.08
CA LEU A 26 5.14 4.79 9.10
C LEU A 26 4.10 3.71 8.75
N VAL A 27 2.90 4.08 8.32
CA VAL A 27 1.86 3.11 7.94
C VAL A 27 2.31 2.28 6.74
N VAL A 28 2.89 2.91 5.70
CA VAL A 28 3.43 2.20 4.54
C VAL A 28 4.59 1.28 4.96
N SER A 29 5.50 1.74 5.81
CA SER A 29 6.63 0.97 6.34
C SER A 29 6.18 -0.22 7.18
N VAL A 30 5.20 -0.03 8.07
CA VAL A 30 4.59 -1.11 8.87
C VAL A 30 3.86 -2.11 7.98
N LEU A 31 3.06 -1.63 7.02
CA LEU A 31 2.38 -2.51 6.07
C LEU A 31 3.38 -3.33 5.28
N HIS A 32 4.44 -2.73 4.73
CA HIS A 32 5.49 -3.45 4.03
C HIS A 32 6.24 -4.44 4.93
N SER A 33 6.54 -4.04 6.17
CA SER A 33 7.21 -4.88 7.16
C SER A 33 6.33 -6.01 7.70
N VAL A 34 5.01 -5.94 7.60
CA VAL A 34 4.08 -7.02 8.01
C VAL A 34 3.74 -7.90 6.81
N VAL A 35 3.54 -7.29 5.64
CA VAL A 35 3.26 -7.99 4.38
C VAL A 35 4.43 -8.89 4.00
N LEU A 36 5.68 -8.43 4.07
CA LEU A 36 6.85 -9.22 3.69
C LEU A 36 6.99 -10.55 4.49
N PRO A 37 6.95 -10.55 5.84
CA PRO A 37 6.97 -11.78 6.63
C PRO A 37 5.66 -12.57 6.62
N ALA A 38 4.50 -11.96 6.29
CA ALA A 38 3.25 -12.69 6.09
C ALA A 38 3.18 -13.39 4.72
N LEU A 39 3.86 -12.85 3.71
CA LEU A 39 4.02 -13.49 2.42
C LEU A 39 4.96 -14.70 2.48
N ASN A 40 5.95 -14.74 3.37
CA ASN A 40 6.80 -15.92 3.58
C ASN A 40 5.97 -17.21 3.87
N PRO A 41 5.13 -17.28 4.91
CA PRO A 41 4.31 -18.45 5.19
C PRO A 41 3.21 -18.67 4.14
N ASN A 42 2.71 -17.62 3.47
CA ASN A 42 1.72 -17.80 2.40
C ASN A 42 2.34 -18.46 1.16
N ILE A 43 3.50 -17.97 0.69
CA ILE A 43 4.24 -18.57 -0.42
C ILE A 43 4.62 -20.02 -0.09
N TYR A 44 5.04 -20.29 1.15
CA TYR A 44 5.31 -21.66 1.61
C TYR A 44 4.03 -22.52 1.70
N SER A 45 2.92 -21.97 2.19
CA SER A 45 1.62 -22.67 2.25
C SER A 45 1.12 -23.01 0.84
N LEU A 46 1.18 -22.06 -0.09
CA LEU A 46 0.78 -22.26 -1.49
C LEU A 46 1.67 -23.32 -2.17
N ARG A 47 2.98 -23.33 -1.87
CA ARG A 47 3.90 -24.36 -2.38
C ARG A 47 3.60 -25.74 -1.79
N ASN A 48 3.36 -25.83 -0.49
CA ASN A 48 3.04 -27.11 0.17
C ASN A 48 1.65 -27.64 -0.22
N GLN A 49 0.69 -26.76 -0.52
CA GLN A 49 -0.64 -27.14 -1.01
C GLN A 49 -0.60 -27.68 -2.45
N LYS A 50 0.40 -27.29 -3.25
CA LYS A 50 0.63 -27.78 -4.62
C LYS A 50 1.42 -29.10 -4.66
N LEU A 51 1.99 -29.52 -3.53
CA LEU A 51 2.76 -30.75 -3.37
C LEU A 51 1.98 -31.89 -2.68
N LYS A 52 0.71 -31.65 -2.35
CA LYS A 52 -0.23 -32.69 -1.91
C LYS A 52 -1.11 -33.11 -3.07
#